data_AF-A0A9N8ER25-F1
#
_entry.id   AF-A0A9N8ER25-F1
#
_cell.length_a   1.000
_cell.length_b   1.000
_cell.length_c   1.000
_cell.angle_alpha   90.00
_cell.angle_beta   90.00
_cell.angle_gamma   90.00
#
_symmetry.space_group_name_H-M   'P 1'
#
loop_
_entity.id
_entity.type
_entity.pdbx_description
1 polymer ?
#
loop_
_entity_poly.entity_id
_entity_poly.type
_entity_poly.pdbx_seq_one_letter_code
_entity_poly.pdbx_strand_id
1 'polypeptide(L)'
;MATKTVQDPKDGVDFSSLPWNLNLPEEHKYLHLTTEGEWTQAHYDLSKDAGSLFDSLYKYSDRTLPLAPATTSLNYGTTIWEGLKCYRKADGTPIVFRADRNYARFCNGADQLCLPKPSFELFMRAIQFAVMENSHLIPPHGEGMKLYVRPMLLGSGQQLGLYPSKEFSMLFYVSPTGNYFKSATGGLKLHLETKRCRAARGGMGATKCAGNYATALKPLMDAKKQGFHDNLYLELETYASGALGDAVLQEMSAANVFLVLNTGEIVTPALERGTILPGVTRESVLAMIENFADELKPAMEASTGQTNVQASSRDVKVSEFANATEAFCTGTAAEIACIGSIATGEGEEAFEKVFEHGQQLPGGPVTAKLLDMIREVMVGTRTCDAMKGWLRNPLDAPAVFCKQD
;
A
#
# COMPACT_ATOMS: atom_id res chain seq x y z
N MET A 1 18.41 30.19 -5.95
CA MET A 1 17.78 29.16 -5.09
C MET A 1 18.90 28.28 -4.59
N ALA A 2 19.07 28.12 -3.26
CA ALA A 2 20.01 27.15 -2.74
C ALA A 2 19.60 25.76 -3.25
N THR A 3 20.55 25.02 -3.82
CA THR A 3 20.35 23.62 -4.19
C THR A 3 19.94 22.90 -2.90
N LYS A 4 18.66 22.53 -2.75
CA LYS A 4 18.23 21.76 -1.58
C LYS A 4 18.97 20.42 -1.67
N THR A 5 19.89 20.17 -0.75
CA THR A 5 20.52 18.84 -0.58
C THR A 5 19.66 18.05 0.39
N VAL A 6 19.58 16.73 0.21
CA VAL A 6 18.97 15.87 1.24
C VAL A 6 19.82 15.95 2.49
N GLN A 7 19.19 16.16 3.63
CA GLN A 7 19.88 16.15 4.91
C GLN A 7 20.39 14.73 5.23
N ASP A 8 21.50 14.66 5.96
CA ASP A 8 21.96 13.38 6.50
C ASP A 8 20.88 12.81 7.43
N PRO A 9 20.76 11.46 7.51
CA PRO A 9 19.84 10.82 8.45
C PRO A 9 20.07 11.33 9.87
N LYS A 10 18.97 11.63 10.57
CA LYS A 10 19.00 12.23 11.91
C LYS A 10 19.82 11.38 12.90
N ASP A 11 20.79 12.01 13.54
CA ASP A 11 21.55 11.41 14.64
C ASP A 11 20.64 11.01 15.81
N GLY A 12 20.95 9.87 16.44
CA GLY A 12 20.23 9.36 17.61
C GLY A 12 18.93 8.61 17.31
N VAL A 13 18.50 8.52 16.04
CA VAL A 13 17.41 7.63 15.62
C VAL A 13 18.01 6.28 15.20
N ASP A 14 17.63 5.19 15.88
CA ASP A 14 17.99 3.84 15.45
C ASP A 14 17.10 3.41 14.27
N PHE A 15 17.55 3.75 13.07
CA PHE A 15 16.89 3.34 11.84
C PHE A 15 16.89 1.82 11.64
N SER A 16 17.80 1.07 12.25
CA SER A 16 17.90 -0.39 12.08
C SER A 16 16.80 -1.15 12.83
N SER A 17 16.26 -0.55 13.89
CA SER A 17 15.27 -1.18 14.76
C SER A 17 13.85 -0.62 14.59
N LEU A 18 13.59 0.17 13.56
CA LEU A 18 12.32 0.92 13.44
C LEU A 18 11.09 0.02 13.57
N PRO A 19 10.11 0.39 14.42
CA PRO A 19 8.78 -0.18 14.31
C PRO A 19 8.14 0.21 12.96
N TRP A 20 7.01 -0.42 12.63
CA TRP A 20 6.24 -0.03 11.45
C TRP A 20 5.73 1.43 11.52
N ASN A 21 5.68 2.02 12.71
CA ASN A 21 5.38 3.43 12.88
C ASN A 21 6.23 4.00 14.01
N LEU A 22 7.35 4.64 13.68
CA LEU A 22 8.05 5.47 14.64
C LEU A 22 7.44 6.87 14.59
N ASN A 23 6.61 7.19 15.58
CA ASN A 23 6.10 8.55 15.73
C ASN A 23 7.16 9.39 16.45
N LEU A 24 7.70 10.41 15.78
CA LEU A 24 8.59 11.42 16.37
C LEU A 24 7.93 12.80 16.26
N PRO A 25 6.91 13.10 17.08
CA PRO A 25 6.13 14.34 16.99
C PRO A 25 6.97 15.62 16.98
N GLU A 26 8.05 15.63 17.75
CA GLU A 26 8.96 16.78 17.87
C GLU A 26 9.85 16.99 16.63
N GLU A 27 9.91 16.01 15.74
CA GLU A 27 10.93 15.92 14.68
C GLU A 27 10.38 16.02 13.27
N HIS A 28 9.07 15.85 13.09
CA HIS A 28 8.44 15.92 11.78
C HIS A 28 7.42 17.05 11.65
N LYS A 29 7.34 17.57 10.43
CA LYS A 29 6.32 18.50 9.97
C LYS A 29 5.29 17.78 9.12
N TYR A 30 4.08 18.29 9.10
CA TYR A 30 3.01 17.80 8.23
C TYR A 30 2.34 18.97 7.52
N LEU A 31 1.74 18.67 6.38
CA LEU A 31 0.91 19.61 5.63
C LEU A 31 -0.56 19.44 6.03
N HIS A 32 -1.28 20.54 6.18
CA HIS A 32 -2.73 20.56 6.36
C HIS A 32 -3.35 21.72 5.58
N LEU A 33 -4.05 21.37 4.50
CA LEU A 33 -4.82 22.31 3.69
C LEU A 33 -6.31 22.10 3.95
N THR A 34 -7.08 23.18 3.86
CA THR A 34 -8.53 23.16 3.98
C THR A 34 -9.18 23.90 2.80
N THR A 35 -10.36 23.45 2.39
CA THR A 35 -11.18 24.14 1.37
C THR A 35 -12.66 23.92 1.65
N GLU A 36 -13.50 24.88 1.24
CA GLU A 36 -14.96 24.76 1.24
C GLU A 36 -15.54 24.38 -0.13
N GLY A 37 -14.68 24.24 -1.14
CA GLY A 37 -15.07 23.91 -2.52
C GLY A 37 -14.03 23.04 -3.19
N GLU A 38 -13.80 23.28 -4.48
CA GLU A 38 -12.80 22.55 -5.25
C GLU A 38 -11.36 22.97 -4.89
N TRP A 39 -10.41 22.08 -5.16
CA TRP A 39 -8.99 22.40 -5.10
C TRP A 39 -8.57 23.17 -6.35
N THR A 40 -8.19 24.44 -6.18
CA THR A 40 -7.85 25.37 -7.27
C THR A 40 -6.37 25.76 -7.28
N GLN A 41 -5.95 26.53 -8.29
CA GLN A 41 -4.60 27.12 -8.37
C GLN A 41 -4.24 28.05 -7.20
N ALA A 42 -5.23 28.53 -6.42
CA ALA A 42 -4.94 29.25 -5.17
C ALA A 42 -4.27 28.34 -4.13
N HIS A 43 -4.54 27.04 -4.17
CA HIS A 43 -3.91 26.05 -3.30
C HIS A 43 -2.51 25.70 -3.81
N TYR A 44 -2.37 25.51 -5.13
CA TYR A 44 -1.06 25.37 -5.77
C TYR A 44 -1.11 25.67 -7.28
N ASP A 45 -0.24 26.58 -7.74
CA ASP A 45 0.00 26.91 -9.14
C ASP A 45 1.44 26.52 -9.51
N LEU A 46 1.59 25.44 -10.30
CA LEU A 46 2.88 24.92 -10.75
C LEU A 46 3.70 25.94 -11.55
N SER A 47 3.04 26.84 -12.31
CA SER A 47 3.74 27.82 -13.15
C SER A 47 4.51 28.85 -12.34
N LYS A 48 4.07 29.10 -11.10
CA LYS A 48 4.67 30.05 -10.16
C LYS A 48 5.38 29.35 -8.98
N ASP A 49 5.22 28.03 -8.85
CA ASP A 49 5.53 27.26 -7.64
C ASP A 49 5.03 27.98 -6.38
N ALA A 50 3.76 28.39 -6.38
CA ALA A 50 3.16 29.22 -5.33
C ALA A 50 1.73 28.78 -4.98
N GLY A 51 1.22 29.18 -3.82
CA GLY A 51 -0.13 28.87 -3.34
C GLY A 51 -0.15 28.59 -1.84
N SER A 52 -1.35 28.40 -1.27
CA SER A 52 -1.53 28.18 0.17
C SER A 52 -0.90 26.88 0.69
N LEU A 53 -0.50 25.96 -0.19
CA LEU A 53 0.30 24.78 0.17
C LEU A 53 1.51 25.12 1.06
N PHE A 54 2.20 26.22 0.76
CA PHE A 54 3.42 26.59 1.49
C PHE A 54 3.15 27.24 2.84
N ASP A 55 1.96 27.81 3.03
CA ASP A 55 1.49 28.35 4.31
C ASP A 55 0.86 27.27 5.21
N SER A 56 0.67 26.06 4.65
CA SER A 56 0.00 24.92 5.28
C SER A 56 0.95 23.93 5.96
N LEU A 57 2.21 24.32 6.22
CA LEU A 57 3.20 23.48 6.89
C LEU A 57 3.21 23.72 8.41
N TYR A 58 3.03 22.66 9.18
CA TYR A 58 2.96 22.73 10.64
C TYR A 58 3.91 21.71 11.27
N LYS A 59 4.46 22.03 12.44
CA LYS A 59 5.12 21.02 13.27
C LYS A 59 4.07 20.11 13.88
N TYR A 60 4.34 18.81 13.91
CA TYR A 60 3.40 17.84 14.41
C TYR A 60 3.15 17.99 15.93
N SER A 61 4.17 18.35 16.70
CA SER A 61 4.09 18.66 18.13
C SER A 61 3.23 19.88 18.47
N ASP A 62 3.24 20.90 17.61
CA ASP A 62 2.74 22.23 17.94
C ASP A 62 1.27 22.42 17.56
N ARG A 63 0.70 21.56 16.70
CA ARG A 63 -0.66 21.72 16.18
C ARG A 63 -1.42 20.39 16.09
N THR A 64 -2.44 20.24 16.91
CA THR A 64 -3.45 19.18 16.77
C THR A 64 -4.43 19.50 15.65
N LEU A 65 -5.05 18.48 15.06
CA LEU A 65 -6.13 18.69 14.09
C LEU A 65 -7.39 19.26 14.78
N PRO A 66 -7.89 20.43 14.36
CA PRO A 66 -9.05 21.06 14.99
C PRO A 66 -10.33 20.41 14.48
N LEU A 67 -10.75 19.30 15.10
CA LEU A 67 -11.99 18.60 14.75
C LEU A 67 -13.07 18.92 15.78
N ALA A 68 -14.25 19.35 15.30
CA ALA A 68 -15.43 19.51 16.15
C ALA A 68 -16.14 18.15 16.29
N PRO A 69 -16.94 17.93 17.35
CA PRO A 69 -17.69 16.67 17.50
C PRO A 69 -18.61 16.37 16.30
N ALA A 70 -19.13 17.40 15.63
CA ALA A 70 -20.00 17.27 14.46
C ALA A 70 -19.23 17.12 13.13
N THR A 71 -17.92 16.96 13.14
CA THR A 71 -17.14 16.76 11.91
C THR A 71 -17.58 15.49 11.18
N THR A 72 -17.87 15.61 9.88
CA THR A 72 -18.44 14.51 9.08
C THR A 72 -17.59 13.25 9.09
N SER A 73 -16.26 13.36 8.97
CA SER A 73 -15.39 12.18 8.98
C SER A 73 -15.39 11.42 10.30
N LEU A 74 -15.62 12.11 11.44
CA LEU A 74 -15.73 11.45 12.75
C LEU A 74 -17.02 10.62 12.87
N ASN A 75 -18.11 11.10 12.26
CA ASN A 75 -19.44 10.51 12.43
C ASN A 75 -19.80 9.51 11.32
N TYR A 76 -19.32 9.74 10.09
CA TYR A 76 -19.70 8.98 8.90
C TYR A 76 -18.50 8.36 8.15
N GLY A 77 -17.28 8.49 8.68
CA GLY A 77 -16.11 7.81 8.13
C GLY A 77 -15.69 8.30 6.73
N THR A 78 -16.03 9.53 6.35
CA THR A 78 -15.67 10.18 5.08
C THR A 78 -14.19 10.52 5.01
N THR A 79 -13.33 9.50 5.00
CA THR A 79 -11.87 9.64 4.98
C THR A 79 -11.24 8.60 4.07
N ILE A 80 -10.38 9.07 3.18
CA ILE A 80 -9.45 8.26 2.39
C ILE A 80 -8.01 8.59 2.75
N TRP A 81 -7.11 7.67 2.43
CA TRP A 81 -5.68 7.93 2.50
C TRP A 81 -4.90 7.14 1.47
N GLU A 82 -3.64 7.54 1.31
CA GLU A 82 -2.68 6.83 0.49
C GLU A 82 -1.47 6.32 1.28
N GLY A 83 -0.66 5.51 0.60
CA GLY A 83 0.53 4.92 1.18
C GLY A 83 1.61 4.74 0.15
N LEU A 84 2.65 5.55 0.27
CA LEU A 84 3.83 5.49 -0.58
C LEU A 84 5.09 5.69 0.25
N LYS A 85 6.24 5.54 -0.40
CA LYS A 85 7.55 5.56 0.25
C LYS A 85 8.51 6.48 -0.48
N CYS A 86 9.40 7.07 0.31
CA CYS A 86 10.66 7.62 -0.17
C CYS A 86 11.82 6.76 0.36
N TYR A 87 12.71 6.37 -0.55
CA TYR A 87 13.94 5.63 -0.24
C TYR A 87 15.17 6.50 -0.45
N ARG A 88 16.26 6.19 0.24
CA ARG A 88 17.58 6.75 -0.04
C ARG A 88 18.38 5.73 -0.84
N LYS A 89 18.85 6.11 -2.04
CA LYS A 89 19.75 5.29 -2.87
C LYS A 89 21.15 5.23 -2.25
N ALA A 90 21.98 4.31 -2.75
CA ALA A 90 23.38 4.18 -2.32
C ALA A 90 24.20 5.46 -2.53
N ASP A 91 23.88 6.26 -3.54
CA ASP A 91 24.49 7.57 -3.82
C ASP A 91 23.91 8.73 -2.95
N GLY A 92 23.00 8.42 -2.03
CA GLY A 92 22.33 9.40 -1.16
C GLY A 92 21.08 10.05 -1.77
N THR A 93 20.80 9.83 -3.06
CA THR A 93 19.65 10.43 -3.76
C THR A 93 18.32 9.90 -3.21
N PRO A 94 17.35 10.77 -2.91
CA PRO A 94 16.02 10.34 -2.49
C PRO A 94 15.19 9.91 -3.71
N ILE A 95 14.36 8.89 -3.56
CA ILE A 95 13.48 8.45 -4.65
C ILE A 95 12.09 8.08 -4.13
N VAL A 96 11.06 8.55 -4.83
CA VAL A 96 9.65 8.25 -4.56
C VAL A 96 9.14 7.30 -5.64
N PHE A 97 8.52 6.22 -5.20
CA PHE A 97 8.03 5.14 -6.07
C PHE A 97 6.54 5.33 -6.42
N ARG A 98 6.25 5.41 -7.72
CA ARG A 98 4.92 5.37 -8.37
C ARG A 98 3.84 6.25 -7.73
N ALA A 99 4.21 7.46 -7.30
CA ALA A 99 3.28 8.41 -6.71
C ALA A 99 2.11 8.80 -7.64
N ASP A 100 2.27 8.64 -8.96
CA ASP A 100 1.21 8.80 -9.96
C ASP A 100 0.05 7.80 -9.75
N ARG A 101 0.37 6.54 -9.42
CA ARG A 101 -0.64 5.50 -9.16
C ARG A 101 -1.33 5.71 -7.83
N ASN A 102 -0.58 6.19 -6.83
CA ASN A 102 -1.18 6.63 -5.57
C ASN A 102 -2.17 7.78 -5.80
N TYR A 103 -1.82 8.78 -6.61
CA TYR A 103 -2.73 9.86 -6.98
C TYR A 103 -3.99 9.35 -7.68
N ALA A 104 -3.85 8.49 -8.70
CA ALA A 104 -5.00 7.93 -9.42
C ALA A 104 -5.98 7.22 -8.47
N ARG A 105 -5.45 6.41 -7.54
CA ARG A 105 -6.26 5.71 -6.53
C ARG A 105 -6.86 6.66 -5.49
N PHE A 106 -6.13 7.72 -5.12
CA PHE A 106 -6.63 8.79 -4.24
C PHE A 106 -7.82 9.52 -4.87
N CYS A 107 -7.74 9.89 -6.14
CA CYS A 107 -8.83 10.53 -6.87
C CYS A 107 -10.05 9.61 -7.04
N ASN A 108 -9.83 8.31 -7.28
CA ASN A 108 -10.92 7.33 -7.28
C ASN A 108 -11.62 7.28 -5.92
N GLY A 109 -10.85 7.22 -4.82
CA GLY A 109 -11.44 7.23 -3.48
C GLY A 109 -12.16 8.53 -3.14
N ALA A 110 -11.65 9.67 -3.63
CA ALA A 110 -12.29 10.97 -3.42
C ALA A 110 -13.66 11.01 -4.11
N ASP A 111 -13.75 10.50 -5.34
CA ASP A 111 -15.01 10.34 -6.07
C ASP A 111 -16.03 9.51 -5.27
N GLN A 112 -15.60 8.33 -4.81
CA GLN A 112 -16.47 7.37 -4.11
C GLN A 112 -16.99 7.89 -2.75
N LEU A 113 -16.29 8.85 -2.13
CA LEU A 113 -16.71 9.48 -0.87
C LEU A 113 -17.24 10.91 -1.04
N CYS A 114 -17.53 11.35 -2.27
CA CYS A 114 -17.99 12.70 -2.56
C CYS A 114 -17.05 13.80 -2.01
N LEU A 115 -15.74 13.60 -2.14
CA LEU A 115 -14.69 14.53 -1.75
C LEU A 115 -14.11 15.21 -3.01
N PRO A 116 -13.74 16.51 -2.96
CA PRO A 116 -13.16 17.21 -4.10
C PRO A 116 -11.78 16.64 -4.42
N LYS A 117 -11.53 16.36 -5.70
CA LYS A 117 -10.27 15.78 -6.18
C LYS A 117 -9.21 16.88 -6.25
N PRO A 118 -8.03 16.72 -5.61
CA PRO A 118 -6.94 17.66 -5.84
C PRO A 118 -6.43 17.54 -7.28
N SER A 119 -5.81 18.60 -7.80
CA SER A 119 -5.06 18.48 -9.05
C SER A 119 -3.83 17.59 -8.86
N PHE A 120 -3.31 17.04 -9.97
CA PHE A 120 -2.09 16.22 -9.94
C PHE A 120 -0.92 17.00 -9.36
N GLU A 121 -0.74 18.24 -9.81
CA GLU A 121 0.35 19.12 -9.40
C GLU A 121 0.28 19.42 -7.90
N LEU A 122 -0.90 19.73 -7.36
CA LEU A 122 -1.07 19.97 -5.93
C LEU A 122 -0.70 18.73 -5.11
N PHE A 123 -1.20 17.54 -5.50
CA PHE A 123 -0.92 16.31 -4.79
C PHE A 123 0.56 15.92 -4.84
N MET A 124 1.15 15.98 -6.04
CA MET A 124 2.56 15.63 -6.26
C MET A 124 3.48 16.62 -5.57
N ARG A 125 3.21 17.93 -5.66
CA ARG A 125 4.01 18.94 -4.95
C ARG A 125 3.88 18.80 -3.45
N ALA A 126 2.71 18.48 -2.92
CA ALA A 126 2.53 18.25 -1.49
C ALA A 126 3.36 17.04 -1.00
N ILE A 127 3.43 15.95 -1.77
CA ILE A 127 4.34 14.83 -1.48
C ILE A 127 5.80 15.31 -1.50
N GLN A 128 6.21 16.00 -2.56
CA GLN A 128 7.58 16.49 -2.70
C GLN A 128 7.97 17.39 -1.53
N PHE A 129 7.09 18.32 -1.17
CA PHE A 129 7.33 19.28 -0.11
C PHE A 129 7.36 18.59 1.27
N ALA A 130 6.42 17.69 1.56
CA ALA A 130 6.41 16.93 2.80
C ALA A 130 7.66 16.06 2.97
N VAL A 131 8.15 15.42 1.90
CA VAL A 131 9.40 14.63 1.95
C VAL A 131 10.59 15.55 2.19
N MET A 132 10.71 16.66 1.46
CA MET A 132 11.87 17.54 1.55
C MET A 132 11.95 18.29 2.89
N GLU A 133 10.81 18.68 3.47
CA GLU A 133 10.77 19.32 4.80
C GLU A 133 11.07 18.35 5.95
N ASN A 134 11.12 17.05 5.67
CA ASN A 134 11.42 15.99 6.62
C ASN A 134 12.59 15.12 6.14
N SER A 135 13.48 15.67 5.32
CA SER A 135 14.49 14.87 4.61
C SER A 135 15.52 14.19 5.53
N HIS A 136 15.76 14.74 6.73
CA HIS A 136 16.56 14.14 7.80
C HIS A 136 15.97 12.84 8.36
N LEU A 137 14.67 12.61 8.17
CA LEU A 137 14.00 11.37 8.59
C LEU A 137 14.02 10.30 7.50
N ILE A 138 14.53 10.59 6.29
CA ILE A 138 14.74 9.56 5.28
C ILE A 138 15.86 8.65 5.77
N PRO A 139 15.58 7.36 6.04
CA PRO A 139 16.57 6.45 6.58
C PRO A 139 17.81 6.34 5.69
N PRO A 140 18.95 5.87 6.24
CA PRO A 140 20.10 5.47 5.44
C PRO A 140 19.72 4.44 4.38
N HIS A 141 20.52 4.35 3.32
CA HIS A 141 20.37 3.26 2.35
C HIS A 141 20.56 1.92 3.06
N GLY A 142 19.58 1.03 2.92
CA GLY A 142 19.57 -0.27 3.59
C GLY A 142 18.28 -1.03 3.33
N GLU A 143 18.33 -2.33 3.57
CA GLU A 143 17.21 -3.22 3.31
C GLU A 143 16.00 -2.88 4.18
N GLY A 144 14.83 -2.70 3.55
CA GLY A 144 13.58 -2.48 4.27
C GLY A 144 13.44 -1.12 4.94
N MET A 145 14.39 -0.20 4.75
CA MET A 145 14.41 1.13 5.34
C MET A 145 13.75 2.15 4.42
N LYS A 146 12.72 2.86 4.91
CA LYS A 146 12.00 3.87 4.11
C LYS A 146 11.39 4.97 4.97
N LEU A 147 11.19 6.14 4.36
CA LEU A 147 10.27 7.15 4.87
C LEU A 147 8.88 6.88 4.26
N TYR A 148 7.93 6.47 5.08
CA TYR A 148 6.54 6.33 4.65
C TYR A 148 5.90 7.71 4.55
N VAL A 149 5.16 7.96 3.47
CA VAL A 149 4.39 9.19 3.24
C VAL A 149 2.90 8.83 3.28
N ARG A 150 2.11 9.61 4.03
CA ARG A 150 0.67 9.42 4.22
C ARG A 150 -0.11 10.65 3.76
N PRO A 151 -0.52 10.70 2.48
CA PRO A 151 -1.58 11.59 2.03
C PRO A 151 -2.93 11.17 2.63
N MET A 152 -3.77 12.12 3.02
CA MET A 152 -5.14 11.90 3.51
C MET A 152 -6.07 12.97 2.96
N LEU A 153 -7.33 12.61 2.72
CA LEU A 153 -8.41 13.54 2.42
C LEU A 153 -9.65 13.14 3.21
N LEU A 154 -10.27 14.10 3.89
CA LEU A 154 -11.45 13.87 4.71
C LEU A 154 -12.43 15.04 4.66
N GLY A 155 -13.71 14.74 4.90
CA GLY A 155 -14.69 15.77 5.23
C GLY A 155 -14.41 16.33 6.62
N SER A 156 -14.10 17.63 6.71
CA SER A 156 -13.87 18.34 7.99
C SER A 156 -15.05 19.19 8.44
N GLY A 157 -16.02 19.45 7.55
CA GLY A 157 -17.19 20.28 7.83
C GLY A 157 -18.09 19.73 8.93
N GLN A 158 -18.81 20.64 9.59
CA GLN A 158 -19.64 20.37 10.77
C GLN A 158 -21.11 20.19 10.37
N GLN A 159 -21.61 18.95 10.43
CA GLN A 159 -23.02 18.64 10.17
C GLN A 159 -23.41 17.26 10.71
N LEU A 160 -24.67 17.15 11.16
CA LEU A 160 -25.28 15.88 11.58
C LEU A 160 -26.15 15.24 10.47
N GLY A 161 -26.39 15.95 9.38
CA GLY A 161 -27.14 15.37 8.25
C GLY A 161 -26.24 14.49 7.39
N LEU A 162 -26.81 13.40 6.87
CA LEU A 162 -26.12 12.51 5.93
C LEU A 162 -26.18 13.10 4.52
N TYR A 163 -25.23 13.99 4.22
CA TYR A 163 -24.97 14.54 2.89
C TYR A 163 -23.47 14.84 2.76
N PRO A 164 -22.92 15.11 1.55
CA PRO A 164 -21.52 15.45 1.39
C PRO A 164 -21.08 16.59 2.30
N SER A 165 -19.84 16.53 2.79
CA SER A 165 -19.26 17.60 3.61
C SER A 165 -19.21 18.91 2.81
N LYS A 166 -19.25 20.05 3.50
CA LYS A 166 -19.05 21.38 2.90
C LYS A 166 -17.64 21.93 3.11
N GLU A 167 -16.85 21.28 3.94
CA GLU A 167 -15.45 21.62 4.18
C GLU A 167 -14.63 20.34 4.17
N PHE A 168 -13.43 20.43 3.61
CA PHE A 168 -12.55 19.30 3.38
C PHE A 168 -11.16 19.62 3.88
N SER A 169 -10.50 18.63 4.48
CA SER A 169 -9.10 18.71 4.89
C SER A 169 -8.26 17.72 4.11
N MET A 170 -7.15 18.20 3.54
CA MET A 170 -6.13 17.36 2.91
C MET A 170 -4.84 17.46 3.70
N LEU A 171 -4.25 16.31 4.02
CA LEU A 171 -3.07 16.22 4.88
C LEU A 171 -1.97 15.36 4.27
N PHE A 172 -0.73 15.71 4.56
CA PHE A 172 0.44 14.90 4.21
C PHE A 172 1.38 14.87 5.41
N TYR A 173 1.60 13.69 5.97
CA TYR A 173 2.64 13.49 6.98
C TYR A 173 3.55 12.35 6.61
N VAL A 174 4.68 12.26 7.30
CA VAL A 174 5.67 11.21 7.08
C VAL A 174 5.99 10.47 8.38
N SER A 175 6.45 9.24 8.25
CA SER A 175 6.92 8.41 9.37
C SER A 175 8.08 7.53 8.88
N PRO A 176 9.25 7.53 9.53
CA PRO A 176 10.29 6.56 9.23
C PRO A 176 9.82 5.16 9.65
N THR A 177 9.87 4.19 8.73
CA THR A 177 9.34 2.84 8.98
C THR A 177 10.32 1.75 8.59
N GLY A 178 10.34 0.70 9.40
CA GLY A 178 11.07 -0.54 9.14
C GLY A 178 10.21 -1.60 8.44
N ASN A 179 10.59 -2.87 8.62
CA ASN A 179 9.86 -4.01 8.06
C ASN A 179 8.52 -4.25 8.77
N TYR A 180 7.43 -4.36 8.00
CA TYR A 180 6.07 -4.50 8.52
C TYR A 180 5.84 -5.80 9.28
N PHE A 181 6.31 -6.93 8.72
CA PHE A 181 6.16 -8.26 9.30
C PHE A 181 7.42 -8.73 10.05
N LYS A 182 8.12 -7.81 10.74
CA LYS A 182 9.38 -8.12 11.46
C LYS A 182 9.24 -9.23 12.50
N SER A 183 8.04 -9.47 13.03
CA SER A 183 7.77 -10.54 14.00
C SER A 183 7.60 -11.94 13.38
N ALA A 184 7.43 -12.03 12.06
CA ALA A 184 7.32 -13.32 11.39
C ALA A 184 8.73 -13.91 11.25
N THR A 185 9.02 -15.00 11.96
CA THR A 185 10.31 -15.72 11.88
C THR A 185 10.34 -16.76 10.76
N GLY A 186 9.22 -16.93 10.06
CA GLY A 186 8.99 -17.74 8.87
C GLY A 186 7.90 -17.08 8.03
N GLY A 187 7.30 -17.79 7.06
CA GLY A 187 6.20 -17.23 6.29
C GLY A 187 4.93 -16.97 7.10
N LEU A 188 4.08 -16.09 6.58
CA LEU A 188 2.85 -15.70 7.24
C LEU A 188 1.89 -16.89 7.36
N LYS A 189 1.39 -17.10 8.58
CA LYS A 189 0.24 -17.98 8.86
C LYS A 189 -1.04 -17.16 8.75
N LEU A 190 -1.90 -17.48 7.79
CA LEU A 190 -3.14 -16.75 7.55
C LEU A 190 -4.37 -17.56 7.97
N HIS A 191 -5.34 -16.87 8.56
CA HIS A 191 -6.67 -17.41 8.81
C HIS A 191 -7.56 -17.20 7.59
N LEU A 192 -8.08 -18.27 6.99
CA LEU A 192 -9.08 -18.19 5.92
C LEU A 192 -10.42 -17.82 6.55
N GLU A 193 -10.83 -16.56 6.40
CA GLU A 193 -12.02 -16.02 7.05
C GLU A 193 -13.29 -16.41 6.28
N THR A 194 -14.09 -17.30 6.88
CA THR A 194 -15.32 -17.87 6.28
C THR A 194 -16.61 -17.26 6.81
N LYS A 195 -16.55 -16.41 7.84
CA LYS A 195 -17.74 -15.89 8.55
C LYS A 195 -17.97 -14.40 8.30
N ARG A 196 -16.92 -13.66 7.97
CA ARG A 196 -16.94 -12.20 7.84
C ARG A 196 -16.34 -11.77 6.51
N CYS A 197 -16.96 -10.82 5.82
CA CYS A 197 -16.38 -10.23 4.62
C CYS A 197 -15.60 -8.97 4.98
N ARG A 198 -14.52 -8.70 4.22
CA ARG A 198 -13.83 -7.41 4.24
C ARG A 198 -14.64 -6.36 3.48
N ALA A 199 -15.15 -6.76 2.31
CA ALA A 199 -16.01 -5.96 1.46
C ALA A 199 -17.00 -6.84 0.69
N ALA A 200 -18.14 -6.25 0.32
CA ALA A 200 -19.15 -6.85 -0.55
C ALA A 200 -19.17 -6.17 -1.93
N ARG A 201 -19.70 -6.87 -2.94
CA ARG A 201 -19.86 -6.32 -4.29
C ARG A 201 -20.76 -5.09 -4.27
N GLY A 202 -20.41 -4.07 -5.05
CA GLY A 202 -21.06 -2.76 -5.02
C GLY A 202 -20.74 -1.92 -3.78
N GLY A 203 -19.93 -2.45 -2.85
CA GLY A 203 -19.42 -1.71 -1.71
C GLY A 203 -18.10 -0.99 -2.02
N MET A 204 -17.41 -0.57 -0.95
CA MET A 204 -16.22 0.28 -1.03
C MET A 204 -14.92 -0.50 -1.19
N GLY A 205 -14.95 -1.78 -1.54
CA GLY A 205 -13.78 -2.67 -1.46
C GLY A 205 -12.56 -2.19 -2.25
N ALA A 206 -12.77 -1.64 -3.44
CA ALA A 206 -11.73 -1.06 -4.30
C ALA A 206 -11.25 0.34 -3.85
N THR A 207 -11.77 0.88 -2.76
CA THR A 207 -11.46 2.21 -2.23
C THR A 207 -10.62 2.13 -0.96
N LYS A 208 -9.56 2.93 -0.87
CA LYS A 208 -8.69 3.02 0.31
C LYS A 208 -9.27 3.98 1.36
N CYS A 209 -10.38 3.58 2.00
CA CYS A 209 -11.14 4.40 2.95
C CYS A 209 -11.22 3.80 4.36
N ALA A 210 -11.57 4.64 5.35
CA ALA A 210 -11.67 4.28 6.76
C ALA A 210 -12.57 3.08 7.04
N GLY A 211 -13.75 3.04 6.40
CA GLY A 211 -14.75 1.99 6.63
C GLY A 211 -14.21 0.58 6.40
N ASN A 212 -13.44 0.38 5.32
CA ASN A 212 -12.87 -0.91 4.97
C ASN A 212 -11.86 -1.45 6.00
N TYR A 213 -11.15 -0.56 6.70
CA TYR A 213 -10.18 -0.96 7.71
C TYR A 213 -10.84 -1.16 9.06
N ALA A 214 -11.86 -0.37 9.38
CA ALA A 214 -12.61 -0.51 10.64
C ALA A 214 -13.28 -1.89 10.74
N THR A 215 -13.87 -2.39 9.65
CA THR A 215 -14.52 -3.71 9.62
C THR A 215 -13.52 -4.88 9.72
N ALA A 216 -12.27 -4.68 9.30
CA ALA A 216 -11.23 -5.70 9.36
C ALA A 216 -10.60 -5.88 10.77
N LEU A 217 -10.76 -4.92 11.68
CA LEU A 217 -10.10 -4.95 13.00
C LEU A 217 -10.50 -6.14 13.87
N LYS A 218 -11.81 -6.40 14.03
CA LYS A 218 -12.29 -7.51 14.87
C LYS A 218 -11.84 -8.87 14.30
N PRO A 219 -12.01 -9.17 13.00
CA PRO A 219 -11.42 -10.36 12.39
C PRO A 219 -9.93 -10.50 12.64
N LEU A 220 -9.16 -9.42 12.45
CA LEU A 220 -7.71 -9.46 12.64
C LEU A 220 -7.33 -9.82 14.08
N MET A 221 -8.02 -9.24 15.07
CA MET A 221 -7.76 -9.55 16.48
C MET A 221 -8.11 -11.00 16.83
N ASP A 222 -9.17 -11.56 16.25
CA ASP A 222 -9.56 -12.95 16.50
C ASP A 222 -8.59 -13.94 15.86
N ALA A 223 -8.12 -13.64 14.64
CA ALA A 223 -7.09 -14.44 13.97
C ALA A 223 -5.78 -14.44 14.79
N LYS A 224 -5.36 -13.26 15.29
CA LYS A 224 -4.17 -13.13 16.15
C LYS A 224 -4.27 -13.92 17.45
N LYS A 225 -5.45 -13.94 18.09
CA LYS A 225 -5.68 -14.76 19.30
C LYS A 225 -5.52 -16.26 19.05
N GLN A 226 -5.77 -16.70 17.81
CA GLN A 226 -5.60 -18.09 17.38
C GLN A 226 -4.19 -18.38 16.84
N GLY A 227 -3.25 -17.42 16.91
CA GLY A 227 -1.88 -17.61 16.46
C GLY A 227 -1.65 -17.36 14.95
N PHE A 228 -2.65 -16.85 14.24
CA PHE A 228 -2.49 -16.37 12.86
C PHE A 228 -1.97 -14.93 12.82
N HIS A 229 -1.29 -14.55 11.75
CA HIS A 229 -0.74 -13.20 11.59
C HIS A 229 -1.78 -12.21 11.05
N ASP A 230 -2.64 -12.67 10.14
CA ASP A 230 -3.67 -11.89 9.47
C ASP A 230 -4.77 -12.82 8.93
N ASN A 231 -5.85 -12.26 8.41
CA ASN A 231 -6.88 -12.97 7.65
C ASN A 231 -6.58 -12.92 6.15
N LEU A 232 -6.97 -13.99 5.46
CA LEU A 232 -7.24 -14.02 4.03
C LEU A 232 -8.76 -14.12 3.86
N TYR A 233 -9.35 -13.16 3.15
CA TYR A 233 -10.78 -13.12 2.91
C TYR A 233 -11.16 -13.83 1.62
N LEU A 234 -12.35 -14.43 1.64
CA LEU A 234 -13.05 -14.95 0.47
C LEU A 234 -14.35 -14.19 0.24
N GLU A 235 -14.93 -14.34 -0.94
CA GLU A 235 -16.26 -13.81 -1.25
C GLU A 235 -17.33 -14.72 -0.67
N LEU A 236 -17.97 -14.28 0.42
CA LEU A 236 -18.98 -15.06 1.14
C LEU A 236 -20.16 -15.49 0.25
N GLU A 237 -20.53 -14.70 -0.77
CA GLU A 237 -21.61 -15.05 -1.70
C GLU A 237 -21.26 -16.33 -2.50
N THR A 238 -20.02 -16.43 -2.99
CA THR A 238 -19.54 -17.62 -3.70
C THR A 238 -19.41 -18.83 -2.78
N TYR A 239 -18.99 -18.63 -1.53
CA TYR A 239 -18.91 -19.69 -0.53
C TYR A 239 -20.29 -20.20 -0.13
N ALA A 240 -21.26 -19.31 0.10
CA ALA A 240 -22.62 -19.69 0.51
C ALA A 240 -23.33 -20.56 -0.54
N SER A 241 -22.92 -20.48 -1.80
CA SER A 241 -23.49 -21.24 -2.92
C SER A 241 -22.83 -22.60 -3.18
N GLY A 242 -21.75 -22.94 -2.48
CA GLY A 242 -20.94 -24.13 -2.81
C GLY A 242 -20.10 -24.65 -1.66
N ALA A 243 -19.13 -25.50 -1.99
CA ALA A 243 -18.15 -25.98 -1.02
C ALA A 243 -17.03 -24.94 -0.81
N LEU A 244 -16.29 -25.05 0.31
CA LEU A 244 -15.15 -24.18 0.59
C LEU A 244 -14.19 -24.07 -0.59
N GLY A 245 -13.92 -25.17 -1.30
CA GLY A 245 -13.03 -25.21 -2.46
C GLY A 245 -13.48 -24.37 -3.66
N ASP A 246 -14.77 -24.04 -3.78
CA ASP A 246 -15.32 -23.20 -4.86
C ASP A 246 -15.36 -21.72 -4.51
N ALA A 247 -15.15 -21.37 -3.24
CA ALA A 247 -15.14 -19.99 -2.81
C ALA A 247 -14.02 -19.21 -3.49
N VAL A 248 -14.37 -18.02 -3.99
CA VAL A 248 -13.43 -17.13 -4.67
C VAL A 248 -12.67 -16.30 -3.63
N LEU A 249 -11.35 -16.28 -3.75
CA LEU A 249 -10.46 -15.48 -2.91
C LEU A 249 -10.59 -14.00 -3.21
N GLN A 250 -10.45 -13.18 -2.16
CA GLN A 250 -10.31 -11.74 -2.26
C GLN A 250 -8.88 -11.32 -1.94
N GLU A 251 -8.65 -10.76 -0.76
CA GLU A 251 -7.36 -10.24 -0.34
C GLU A 251 -7.16 -10.42 1.17
N MET A 252 -5.99 -10.05 1.68
CA MET A 252 -5.74 -9.97 3.11
C MET A 252 -6.29 -8.65 3.68
N SER A 253 -6.25 -8.47 5.01
CA SER A 253 -6.75 -7.24 5.64
C SER A 253 -6.14 -5.94 5.09
N ALA A 254 -4.88 -5.97 4.65
CA ALA A 254 -4.18 -4.79 4.12
C ALA A 254 -3.19 -5.07 2.98
N ALA A 255 -3.27 -6.24 2.33
CA ALA A 255 -2.36 -6.66 1.27
C ALA A 255 -3.08 -7.52 0.22
N ASN A 256 -2.67 -7.44 -1.04
CA ASN A 256 -3.15 -8.34 -2.09
C ASN A 256 -2.40 -9.68 -2.01
N VAL A 257 -2.98 -10.75 -2.55
CA VAL A 257 -2.41 -12.11 -2.52
C VAL A 257 -2.08 -12.62 -3.92
N PHE A 258 -1.04 -13.45 -4.02
CA PHE A 258 -0.63 -14.17 -5.21
C PHE A 258 -0.35 -15.64 -4.89
N LEU A 259 -0.60 -16.52 -5.86
CA LEU A 259 -0.22 -17.92 -5.83
C LEU A 259 0.73 -18.24 -7.00
N VAL A 260 1.73 -19.07 -6.75
CA VAL A 260 2.57 -19.67 -7.78
C VAL A 260 2.09 -21.10 -7.98
N LEU A 261 1.50 -21.39 -9.13
CA LEU A 261 0.91 -22.68 -9.44
C LEU A 261 1.92 -23.62 -10.11
N ASN A 262 1.73 -24.93 -9.93
CA ASN A 262 2.52 -26.00 -10.56
C ASN A 262 2.56 -25.92 -12.10
N THR A 263 1.69 -25.12 -12.72
CA THR A 263 1.64 -24.88 -14.16
C THR A 263 2.64 -23.82 -14.65
N GLY A 264 3.32 -23.12 -13.74
CA GLY A 264 4.14 -21.93 -14.05
C GLY A 264 3.35 -20.61 -14.08
N GLU A 265 2.06 -20.65 -13.72
CA GLU A 265 1.22 -19.45 -13.61
C GLU A 265 1.41 -18.78 -12.24
N ILE A 266 1.67 -17.47 -12.23
CA ILE A 266 1.61 -16.61 -11.06
C ILE A 266 0.27 -15.85 -11.10
N VAL A 267 -0.69 -16.30 -10.30
CA VAL A 267 -2.07 -15.79 -10.33
C VAL A 267 -2.37 -14.90 -9.13
N THR A 268 -3.14 -13.83 -9.35
CA THR A 268 -3.75 -13.00 -8.29
C THR A 268 -5.24 -12.81 -8.54
N PRO A 269 -6.07 -12.68 -7.49
CA PRO A 269 -7.49 -12.35 -7.63
C PRO A 269 -7.75 -11.10 -8.48
N ALA A 270 -8.77 -11.21 -9.34
CA ALA A 270 -9.24 -10.19 -10.27
C ALA A 270 -9.87 -8.96 -9.57
N LEU A 271 -9.79 -7.78 -10.20
CA LEU A 271 -10.31 -6.52 -9.62
C LEU A 271 -11.75 -6.21 -10.05
N GLU A 272 -12.27 -6.91 -11.05
CA GLU A 272 -13.54 -6.69 -11.75
C GLU A 272 -14.75 -6.77 -10.80
N ARG A 273 -14.61 -7.51 -9.70
CA ARG A 273 -15.64 -7.65 -8.66
C ARG A 273 -15.78 -6.42 -7.76
N GLY A 274 -14.79 -5.52 -7.75
CA GLY A 274 -14.80 -4.30 -6.94
C GLY A 274 -14.59 -4.51 -5.43
N THR A 275 -14.27 -5.73 -5.01
CA THR A 275 -14.11 -6.14 -3.61
C THR A 275 -12.64 -6.19 -3.15
N ILE A 276 -11.71 -5.83 -4.02
CA ILE A 276 -10.27 -5.90 -3.79
C ILE A 276 -9.67 -4.52 -4.07
N LEU A 277 -8.78 -4.06 -3.19
CA LEU A 277 -8.11 -2.79 -3.39
C LEU A 277 -7.06 -2.93 -4.52
N PRO A 278 -7.12 -2.12 -5.61
CA PRO A 278 -6.07 -2.08 -6.63
C PRO A 278 -4.72 -1.62 -6.03
N GLY A 279 -3.89 -2.58 -5.61
CA GLY A 279 -2.58 -2.32 -5.02
C GLY A 279 -1.57 -1.82 -6.04
N VAL A 280 -0.88 -0.71 -5.76
CA VAL A 280 0.25 -0.24 -6.58
C VAL A 280 1.37 -1.29 -6.64
N THR A 281 1.66 -1.96 -5.53
CA THR A 281 2.65 -3.05 -5.49
C THR A 281 2.18 -4.27 -6.29
N ARG A 282 0.89 -4.63 -6.21
CA ARG A 282 0.29 -5.70 -7.03
C ARG A 282 0.47 -5.41 -8.52
N GLU A 283 0.08 -4.21 -8.95
CA GLU A 283 0.26 -3.76 -10.34
C GLU A 283 1.73 -3.79 -10.77
N SER A 284 2.64 -3.34 -9.90
CA SER A 284 4.08 -3.36 -10.20
C SER A 284 4.64 -4.78 -10.33
N VAL A 285 4.19 -5.72 -9.49
CA VAL A 285 4.62 -7.13 -9.56
C VAL A 285 4.11 -7.79 -10.83
N LEU A 286 2.86 -7.54 -11.24
CA LEU A 286 2.34 -8.04 -12.52
C LEU A 286 3.18 -7.55 -13.70
N ALA A 287 3.43 -6.24 -13.77
CA ALA A 287 4.27 -5.65 -14.82
C ALA A 287 5.71 -6.21 -14.79
N MET A 288 6.28 -6.44 -13.62
CA MET A 288 7.59 -7.09 -13.49
C MET A 288 7.61 -8.51 -14.05
N ILE A 289 6.60 -9.33 -13.71
CA ILE A 289 6.52 -10.71 -14.19
C ILE A 289 6.43 -10.72 -15.72
N GLU A 290 5.61 -9.85 -16.30
CA GLU A 290 5.46 -9.73 -17.75
C GLU A 290 6.75 -9.30 -18.46
N ASN A 291 7.47 -8.31 -17.90
CA ASN A 291 8.63 -7.71 -18.57
C ASN A 291 9.96 -8.42 -18.27
N PHE A 292 10.03 -9.24 -17.22
CA PHE A 292 11.23 -9.95 -16.81
C PHE A 292 10.98 -11.46 -16.67
N ALA A 293 10.01 -12.01 -17.39
CA ALA A 293 9.64 -13.42 -17.36
C ALA A 293 10.85 -14.35 -17.56
N ASP A 294 11.75 -14.01 -18.49
CA ASP A 294 12.96 -14.79 -18.78
C ASP A 294 13.90 -14.91 -17.57
N GLU A 295 14.03 -13.84 -16.77
CA GLU A 295 14.86 -13.84 -15.56
C GLU A 295 14.23 -14.63 -14.40
N LEU A 296 12.92 -14.86 -14.46
CA LEU A 296 12.17 -15.63 -13.47
C LEU A 296 12.19 -17.13 -13.77
N LYS A 297 12.52 -17.56 -15.00
CA LYS A 297 12.49 -18.98 -15.41
C LYS A 297 13.29 -19.91 -14.48
N PRO A 298 14.53 -19.59 -14.05
CA PRO A 298 15.27 -20.48 -13.16
C PRO A 298 14.61 -20.63 -11.79
N ALA A 299 14.02 -19.54 -11.27
CA ALA A 299 13.29 -19.57 -10.01
C ALA A 299 11.98 -20.37 -10.16
N MET A 300 11.28 -20.22 -11.30
CA MET A 300 10.07 -20.98 -11.59
C MET A 300 10.35 -22.48 -11.71
N GLU A 301 11.42 -22.87 -12.40
CA GLU A 301 11.83 -24.26 -12.54
C GLU A 301 12.16 -24.88 -11.19
N ALA A 302 12.89 -24.14 -10.34
CA ALA A 302 13.21 -24.58 -8.98
C ALA A 302 11.97 -24.72 -8.08
N SER A 303 10.90 -23.95 -8.33
CA SER A 303 9.68 -23.95 -7.54
C SER A 303 8.63 -24.95 -8.01
N THR A 304 8.48 -25.12 -9.33
CA THR A 304 7.34 -25.84 -9.94
C THR A 304 7.76 -26.95 -10.90
N GLY A 305 9.05 -27.03 -11.25
CA GLY A 305 9.54 -27.88 -12.34
C GLY A 305 9.15 -27.39 -13.74
N GLN A 306 8.53 -26.21 -13.87
CA GLN A 306 8.16 -25.60 -15.15
C GLN A 306 9.05 -24.40 -15.45
N THR A 307 9.30 -24.14 -16.74
CA THR A 307 10.05 -22.95 -17.20
C THR A 307 9.14 -21.88 -17.80
N ASN A 308 7.84 -22.16 -17.94
CA ASN A 308 6.87 -21.14 -18.38
C ASN A 308 6.59 -20.19 -17.22
N VAL A 309 6.60 -18.88 -17.48
CA VAL A 309 6.29 -17.85 -16.50
C VAL A 309 5.22 -16.96 -17.11
N GLN A 310 4.03 -16.95 -16.52
CA GLN A 310 2.94 -16.08 -16.91
C GLN A 310 2.27 -15.48 -15.68
N ALA A 311 1.88 -14.21 -15.77
CA ALA A 311 1.04 -13.58 -14.77
C ALA A 311 -0.42 -13.59 -15.20
N SER A 312 -1.34 -13.74 -14.26
CA SER A 312 -2.77 -13.60 -14.53
C SER A 312 -3.51 -12.91 -13.39
N SER A 313 -4.58 -12.21 -13.77
CA SER A 313 -5.53 -11.56 -12.87
C SER A 313 -6.91 -12.13 -13.18
N ARG A 314 -7.35 -13.10 -12.39
CA ARG A 314 -8.61 -13.84 -12.59
C ARG A 314 -9.23 -14.23 -11.26
N ASP A 315 -10.46 -14.74 -11.29
CA ASP A 315 -11.02 -15.39 -10.11
C ASP A 315 -10.09 -16.55 -9.69
N VAL A 316 -9.75 -16.59 -8.41
CA VAL A 316 -8.92 -17.64 -7.81
C VAL A 316 -9.75 -18.36 -6.78
N LYS A 317 -9.87 -19.67 -6.89
CA LYS A 317 -10.64 -20.48 -5.95
C LYS A 317 -9.76 -21.00 -4.81
N VAL A 318 -10.36 -21.25 -3.65
CA VAL A 318 -9.65 -21.90 -2.51
C VAL A 318 -9.05 -23.25 -2.91
N SER A 319 -9.73 -24.03 -3.76
CA SER A 319 -9.21 -25.32 -4.27
C SER A 319 -7.87 -25.19 -5.01
N GLU A 320 -7.52 -24.03 -5.55
CA GLU A 320 -6.24 -23.82 -6.25
C GLU A 320 -5.04 -23.83 -5.30
N PHE A 321 -5.25 -23.67 -3.98
CA PHE A 321 -4.18 -23.86 -3.00
C PHE A 321 -3.53 -25.24 -3.08
N ALA A 322 -4.28 -26.28 -3.49
CA ALA A 322 -3.74 -27.62 -3.68
C ALA A 322 -2.66 -27.67 -4.78
N ASN A 323 -2.80 -26.82 -5.80
CA ASN A 323 -1.91 -26.78 -6.97
C ASN A 323 -0.83 -25.69 -6.86
N ALA A 324 -0.72 -25.01 -5.73
CA ALA A 324 0.24 -23.93 -5.49
C ALA A 324 1.47 -24.43 -4.70
N THR A 325 2.65 -24.05 -5.19
CA THR A 325 3.97 -24.31 -4.57
C THR A 325 4.35 -23.20 -3.60
N GLU A 326 4.03 -21.96 -3.97
CA GLU A 326 4.26 -20.76 -3.18
C GLU A 326 3.00 -19.90 -3.11
N ALA A 327 2.90 -19.12 -2.03
CA ALA A 327 1.96 -18.03 -1.92
C ALA A 327 2.69 -16.84 -1.29
N PHE A 328 2.34 -15.63 -1.73
CA PHE A 328 2.90 -14.41 -1.17
C PHE A 328 1.86 -13.28 -1.20
N CYS A 329 2.07 -12.28 -0.35
CA CYS A 329 1.27 -11.07 -0.34
C CYS A 329 2.09 -9.86 -0.78
N THR A 330 1.38 -8.86 -1.29
CA THR A 330 1.98 -7.61 -1.77
C THR A 330 1.27 -6.40 -1.20
N GLY A 331 2.06 -5.35 -0.91
CA GLY A 331 1.54 -4.06 -0.50
C GLY A 331 2.65 -3.09 -0.20
N THR A 332 2.35 -1.80 -0.12
CA THR A 332 3.37 -0.79 0.19
C THR A 332 4.14 -1.19 1.45
N ALA A 333 3.46 -1.60 2.51
CA ALA A 333 4.11 -1.99 3.77
C ALA A 333 4.93 -3.27 3.69
N ALA A 334 4.32 -4.32 3.13
CA ALA A 334 4.88 -5.66 3.08
C ALA A 334 5.98 -5.81 2.02
N GLU A 335 6.01 -4.92 1.01
CA GLU A 335 6.70 -5.18 -0.27
C GLU A 335 6.17 -6.49 -0.84
N ILE A 336 6.94 -7.57 -0.70
CA ILE A 336 6.52 -8.94 -0.92
C ILE A 336 6.82 -9.71 0.36
N ALA A 337 5.82 -10.41 0.90
CA ALA A 337 6.02 -11.28 2.07
C ALA A 337 5.43 -12.66 1.79
N CYS A 338 6.22 -13.71 2.04
CA CYS A 338 5.81 -15.08 1.81
C CYS A 338 4.71 -15.52 2.79
N ILE A 339 3.83 -16.41 2.32
CA ILE A 339 2.77 -17.04 3.09
C ILE A 339 3.18 -18.49 3.32
N GLY A 340 3.32 -18.87 4.59
CA GLY A 340 3.69 -20.21 5.00
C GLY A 340 2.51 -21.16 5.04
N SER A 341 1.38 -20.71 5.58
CA SER A 341 0.18 -21.53 5.66
C SER A 341 -1.10 -20.72 5.66
N ILE A 342 -2.19 -21.37 5.24
CA ILE A 342 -3.55 -20.86 5.28
C ILE A 342 -4.42 -21.92 5.94
N ALA A 343 -5.21 -21.55 6.94
CA ALA A 343 -6.14 -22.47 7.59
C ALA A 343 -7.43 -21.80 8.05
N THR A 344 -8.53 -22.54 8.15
CA THR A 344 -9.81 -22.08 8.72
C THR A 344 -9.84 -22.11 10.25
N GLY A 345 -8.80 -22.68 10.88
CA GLY A 345 -8.74 -22.89 12.33
C GLY A 345 -9.40 -24.21 12.77
N GLU A 346 -9.69 -24.32 14.06
CA GLU A 346 -10.37 -25.49 14.64
C GLU A 346 -11.88 -25.44 14.34
N GLY A 347 -12.47 -26.58 13.94
CA GLY A 347 -13.92 -26.69 13.71
C GLY A 347 -14.31 -27.85 12.78
N GLU A 348 -15.62 -27.96 12.50
CA GLU A 348 -16.18 -29.04 11.66
C GLU A 348 -15.76 -28.96 10.17
N GLU A 349 -15.39 -27.77 9.68
CA GLU A 349 -14.81 -27.54 8.35
C GLU A 349 -13.33 -27.12 8.43
N ALA A 350 -12.56 -27.83 9.26
CA ALA A 350 -11.11 -27.59 9.38
C ALA A 350 -10.41 -27.86 8.03
N PHE A 351 -9.74 -26.83 7.54
CA PHE A 351 -8.90 -26.84 6.34
C PHE A 351 -7.54 -26.26 6.69
N GLU A 352 -6.48 -26.89 6.20
CA GLU A 352 -5.13 -26.36 6.28
C GLU A 352 -4.37 -26.64 4.99
N LYS A 353 -3.70 -25.61 4.48
CA LYS A 353 -2.65 -25.71 3.46
C LYS A 353 -1.37 -25.17 4.06
N VAL A 354 -0.32 -25.98 3.99
CA VAL A 354 1.06 -25.56 4.22
C VAL A 354 1.74 -25.48 2.85
N PHE A 355 2.34 -24.33 2.53
CA PHE A 355 3.12 -24.16 1.30
C PHE A 355 4.54 -24.64 1.52
N GLU A 356 5.01 -25.51 0.63
CA GLU A 356 6.32 -26.17 0.72
C GLU A 356 7.45 -25.15 0.88
N HIS A 357 7.46 -24.12 0.02
CA HIS A 357 8.49 -23.09 0.07
C HIS A 357 8.13 -21.87 0.95
N GLY A 358 7.04 -21.94 1.71
CA GLY A 358 6.58 -20.82 2.54
C GLY A 358 7.09 -20.84 3.99
N GLN A 359 7.75 -21.91 4.44
CA GLN A 359 8.10 -22.06 5.86
C GLN A 359 9.31 -21.25 6.31
N GLN A 360 10.14 -20.81 5.38
CA GLN A 360 11.36 -20.04 5.65
C GLN A 360 11.29 -18.68 4.96
N LEU A 361 11.94 -17.68 5.56
CA LEU A 361 12.14 -16.38 4.91
C LEU A 361 13.35 -16.46 3.97
N PRO A 362 13.35 -15.71 2.85
CA PRO A 362 12.30 -14.79 2.40
C PRO A 362 11.10 -15.47 1.70
N GLY A 363 11.11 -16.79 1.56
CA GLY A 363 10.09 -17.58 0.87
C GLY A 363 10.73 -18.54 -0.13
N GLY A 364 9.93 -19.00 -1.10
CA GLY A 364 10.41 -19.86 -2.16
C GLY A 364 11.19 -19.14 -3.24
N PRO A 365 11.76 -19.90 -4.19
CA PRO A 365 12.60 -19.35 -5.25
C PRO A 365 11.94 -18.19 -6.00
N VAL A 366 10.65 -18.30 -6.35
CA VAL A 366 9.92 -17.26 -7.09
C VAL A 366 9.65 -16.05 -6.21
N THR A 367 9.14 -16.26 -4.99
CA THR A 367 8.85 -15.18 -4.04
C THR A 367 10.10 -14.37 -3.70
N ALA A 368 11.22 -15.04 -3.42
CA ALA A 368 12.50 -14.43 -3.11
C ALA A 368 13.02 -13.60 -4.29
N LYS A 369 13.02 -14.18 -5.50
CA LYS A 369 13.48 -13.49 -6.71
C LYS A 369 12.64 -12.26 -7.01
N LEU A 370 11.31 -12.33 -6.86
CA LEU A 370 10.42 -11.19 -7.04
C LEU A 370 10.68 -10.10 -5.99
N LEU A 371 10.94 -10.47 -4.72
CA LEU A 371 11.26 -9.53 -3.65
C LEU A 371 12.54 -8.74 -3.96
N ASP A 372 13.58 -9.42 -4.43
CA ASP A 372 14.83 -8.75 -4.82
C ASP A 372 14.60 -7.80 -6.00
N MET A 373 13.91 -8.29 -7.04
CA MET A 373 13.65 -7.50 -8.24
C MET A 373 12.78 -6.25 -7.94
N ILE A 374 11.75 -6.35 -7.09
CA ILE A 374 10.89 -5.19 -6.78
C ILE A 374 11.67 -4.13 -6.00
N ARG A 375 12.59 -4.55 -5.13
CA ARG A 375 13.48 -3.62 -4.40
C ARG A 375 14.44 -2.92 -5.35
N GLU A 376 15.03 -3.64 -6.29
CA GLU A 376 15.87 -3.06 -7.35
C GLU A 376 15.09 -2.06 -8.22
N VAL A 377 13.85 -2.39 -8.59
CA VAL A 377 12.96 -1.50 -9.34
C VAL A 377 12.61 -0.25 -8.53
N MET A 378 12.32 -0.39 -7.23
CA MET A 378 11.98 0.73 -6.34
C MET A 378 13.12 1.74 -6.13
N VAL A 379 14.37 1.34 -6.39
CA VAL A 379 15.56 2.23 -6.31
C VAL A 379 16.20 2.50 -7.68
N GLY A 380 15.65 1.94 -8.76
CA GLY A 380 16.06 2.18 -10.14
C GLY A 380 17.32 1.44 -10.59
N THR A 381 17.76 0.39 -9.88
CA THR A 381 18.85 -0.49 -10.34
C THR A 381 18.38 -1.57 -11.31
N ARG A 382 17.07 -1.81 -11.37
CA ARG A 382 16.39 -2.59 -12.41
C ARG A 382 15.32 -1.73 -13.09
N THR A 383 15.31 -1.70 -14.42
CA THR A 383 14.36 -0.90 -15.19
C THR A 383 14.13 -1.48 -16.58
N CYS A 384 12.97 -1.18 -17.17
CA CYS A 384 12.63 -1.40 -18.57
C CYS A 384 11.70 -0.28 -19.06
N ASP A 385 11.28 -0.31 -20.32
CA ASP A 385 10.43 0.74 -20.90
C ASP A 385 9.07 0.88 -20.19
N ALA A 386 8.48 -0.23 -19.73
CA ALA A 386 7.23 -0.24 -18.97
C ALA A 386 7.33 0.47 -17.60
N MET A 387 8.56 0.72 -17.11
CA MET A 387 8.85 1.34 -15.83
C MET A 387 9.21 2.82 -15.93
N LYS A 388 9.14 3.40 -17.14
CA LYS A 388 9.37 4.83 -17.33
C LYS A 388 8.36 5.65 -16.51
N GLY A 389 8.86 6.68 -15.81
CA GLY A 389 8.05 7.53 -14.95
C GLY A 389 7.69 6.95 -13.58
N TRP A 390 8.10 5.71 -13.27
CA TRP A 390 7.82 5.08 -11.97
C TRP A 390 8.59 5.71 -10.81
N LEU A 391 9.75 6.32 -11.09
CA LEU A 391 10.64 6.87 -10.08
C LEU A 391 10.71 8.39 -10.23
N ARG A 392 10.55 9.09 -9.11
CA ARG A 392 10.64 10.55 -9.05
C ARG A 392 11.62 10.95 -7.98
N ASN A 393 12.55 11.84 -8.30
CA ASN A 393 13.53 12.35 -7.35
C ASN A 393 13.00 13.65 -6.70
N PRO A 394 12.71 13.67 -5.38
CA PRO A 394 12.25 14.88 -4.69
C PRO A 394 13.15 16.10 -4.82
N LEU A 395 14.42 15.94 -5.21
CA LEU A 395 15.35 17.04 -5.48
C LEU A 395 15.13 17.72 -6.84
N ASP A 396 14.40 17.08 -7.76
CA ASP A 396 14.16 17.63 -9.08
C ASP A 396 13.30 18.91 -9.00
N ALA A 397 13.43 19.77 -10.01
CA ALA A 397 12.57 20.95 -10.11
C ALA A 397 11.08 20.55 -10.09
N PRO A 398 10.18 21.37 -9.52
CA PRO A 398 8.75 21.03 -9.41
C PRO A 398 8.11 20.62 -10.75
N ALA A 399 8.48 21.27 -11.85
CA ALA A 399 7.99 20.93 -13.20
C ALA A 399 8.38 19.51 -13.65
N VAL A 400 9.53 19.00 -13.21
CA VAL A 400 9.98 17.64 -13.50
C VAL A 400 9.28 16.65 -12.55
N PHE A 401 9.27 16.95 -11.24
CA PHE A 401 8.63 16.09 -10.25
C PHE A 401 7.12 15.93 -10.48
N CYS A 402 6.45 16.98 -10.97
CA CYS A 402 5.01 17.00 -11.26
C CYS A 402 4.67 16.67 -12.72
N LYS A 403 5.62 16.16 -13.51
CA LYS A 403 5.34 15.78 -14.90
C LYS A 403 4.46 14.53 -14.96
N GLN A 404 3.34 14.60 -15.69
CA GLN A 404 2.59 13.41 -16.08
C GLN A 404 3.31 12.75 -17.25
N ASP A 405 3.66 11.47 -17.12
CA ASP A 405 4.33 10.68 -18.15
C ASP A 405 3.38 9.71 -18.83
#